data_AF-A0A9J6GPL2-F1
#
_entry.id   AF-A0A9J6GPL2-F1
#
_cell.length_a   1.000
_cell.length_b   1.000
_cell.length_c   1.000
_cell.angle_alpha   90.00
_cell.angle_beta   90.00
_cell.angle_gamma   90.00
#
_symmetry.space_group_name_H-M   'P 1'
#
loop_
_entity.id
_entity.type
_entity.pdbx_description
1 polymer ?
#
loop_
_entity_poly.entity_id
_entity_poly.type
_entity_poly.pdbx_seq_one_letter_code
_entity_poly.pdbx_strand_id
1 'polypeptide(L)'
;MQELCKTCRTTLDAAKLVEDHCIKITADDIKRKEPNMPAITYIAGFCAHAALKKLPCESCALNLTTEERELQLDRNILIENLSRGAVKFPQPVVVNAVLQTQLVLEKLSEKENATWFHAAGNQRELLLCLSKHFLSNNEDLDVCFKGHHPDTVLHNVLHAAANTLLKNYVNVKTDNLSAKKVEEQQRKLRTLK
;
A
#
# COMPACT_ATOMS: atom_id res chain seq x y z
N MET A 1 7.96 -18.72 -7.88
CA MET A 1 7.35 -19.71 -6.96
C MET A 1 5.97 -19.16 -6.60
N GLN A 2 4.87 -19.83 -6.97
CA GLN A 2 3.51 -19.31 -6.77
C GLN A 2 3.14 -19.42 -5.27
N GLU A 3 2.78 -18.30 -4.63
CA GLU A 3 2.35 -18.30 -3.22
C GLU A 3 0.90 -18.82 -3.11
N LEU A 4 0.69 -19.81 -2.25
CA LEU A 4 -0.60 -20.45 -2.01
C LEU A 4 -1.43 -19.61 -1.04
N CYS A 5 -2.65 -19.24 -1.45
CA CYS A 5 -3.65 -18.72 -0.52
C CYS A 5 -4.06 -19.84 0.46
N LYS A 6 -3.72 -19.66 1.74
CA LYS A 6 -3.94 -20.65 2.82
C LYS A 6 -5.41 -21.00 3.06
N THR A 7 -6.36 -20.24 2.51
CA THR A 7 -7.79 -20.39 2.77
C THR A 7 -8.56 -21.05 1.64
N CYS A 8 -8.06 -21.03 0.39
CA CYS A 8 -8.80 -21.57 -0.78
C CYS A 8 -8.02 -22.56 -1.66
N ARG A 9 -6.73 -22.80 -1.42
CA ARG A 9 -5.84 -23.69 -2.21
C ARG A 9 -5.73 -23.36 -3.72
N THR A 10 -6.38 -22.29 -4.18
CA THR A 10 -6.20 -21.74 -5.53
C THR A 10 -4.97 -20.84 -5.53
N THR A 11 -4.03 -21.09 -6.43
CA THR A 11 -2.95 -20.15 -6.73
C THR A 11 -3.55 -18.92 -7.40
N LEU A 12 -3.32 -17.75 -6.80
CA LEU A 12 -3.68 -16.48 -7.41
C LEU A 12 -2.70 -16.23 -8.56
N ASP A 13 -3.20 -16.34 -9.78
CA ASP A 13 -2.44 -15.96 -10.98
C ASP A 13 -2.63 -14.46 -11.21
N ALA A 14 -1.65 -13.67 -10.77
CA ALA A 14 -1.71 -12.23 -10.90
C ALA A 14 -1.78 -11.75 -12.34
N ALA A 15 -1.08 -12.42 -13.27
CA ALA A 15 -1.07 -12.05 -14.69
C ALA A 15 -2.46 -12.24 -15.29
N LYS A 16 -3.09 -13.38 -15.00
CA LYS A 16 -4.46 -13.65 -15.41
C LYS A 16 -5.45 -12.65 -14.81
N LEU A 17 -5.33 -12.32 -13.51
CA LEU A 17 -6.21 -11.33 -12.86
C LEU A 17 -6.07 -9.94 -13.48
N VAL A 18 -4.84 -9.55 -13.84
CA VAL A 18 -4.57 -8.28 -14.52
C VAL A 18 -5.25 -8.24 -15.90
N GLU A 19 -5.19 -9.34 -16.65
CA GLU A 19 -5.83 -9.47 -17.96
C GLU A 19 -7.36 -9.50 -17.86
N ASP A 20 -7.91 -10.40 -17.04
CA ASP A 20 -9.36 -10.61 -16.86
C ASP A 20 -10.07 -9.33 -16.37
N HIS A 21 -9.39 -8.51 -15.59
CA HIS A 21 -9.95 -7.28 -14.98
C HIS A 21 -9.35 -5.99 -15.55
N CYS A 22 -8.60 -6.06 -16.65
CA CYS A 22 -8.00 -4.92 -17.33
C CYS A 22 -7.23 -3.95 -16.40
N ILE A 23 -6.54 -4.47 -15.38
CA ILE A 23 -5.86 -3.64 -14.38
C ILE A 23 -4.58 -3.08 -15.00
N LYS A 24 -4.52 -1.75 -15.18
CA LYS A 24 -3.34 -1.08 -15.75
C LYS A 24 -2.92 0.08 -14.86
N ILE A 25 -1.62 0.18 -14.63
CA ILE A 25 -0.99 1.33 -13.98
C ILE A 25 -0.22 2.10 -15.06
N THR A 26 -0.55 3.36 -15.22
CA THR A 26 0.00 4.26 -16.23
C THR A 26 0.88 5.33 -15.58
N ALA A 27 1.71 5.99 -16.40
CA ALA A 27 2.49 7.13 -15.93
C ALA A 27 1.61 8.27 -15.38
N ASP A 28 0.40 8.44 -15.92
CA ASP A 28 -0.53 9.45 -15.43
C ASP A 28 -1.11 9.09 -14.07
N ASP A 29 -1.33 7.79 -13.78
CA ASP A 29 -1.74 7.36 -12.45
C ASP A 29 -0.67 7.74 -11.40
N ILE A 30 0.62 7.57 -11.74
CA ILE A 30 1.76 7.95 -10.90
C ILE A 30 1.82 9.47 -10.71
N LYS A 31 1.73 10.25 -11.79
CA LYS A 31 1.76 11.73 -11.72
C LYS A 31 0.65 12.29 -10.85
N ARG A 32 -0.56 11.72 -10.90
CA ARG A 32 -1.68 12.13 -10.03
C ARG A 32 -1.40 11.90 -8.54
N LYS A 33 -0.36 11.15 -8.17
CA LYS A 33 0.05 10.94 -6.78
C LYS A 33 1.09 11.92 -6.28
N GLU A 34 1.69 12.76 -7.12
CA GLU A 34 2.69 13.74 -6.68
C GLU A 34 2.24 14.58 -5.47
N PRO A 35 1.01 15.14 -5.42
CA PRO A 35 0.56 15.91 -4.26
C PRO A 35 0.42 15.08 -2.98
N ASN A 36 0.28 13.76 -3.10
CA ASN A 36 0.09 12.83 -1.99
C ASN A 36 1.39 12.16 -1.55
N MET A 37 2.52 12.45 -2.22
CA MET A 37 3.80 11.81 -1.91
C MET A 37 4.22 11.96 -0.45
N PRO A 38 4.02 13.08 0.25
CA PRO A 38 4.33 13.16 1.68
C PRO A 38 3.59 12.11 2.53
N ALA A 39 2.31 11.87 2.24
CA ALA A 39 1.50 10.86 2.93
C ALA A 39 1.93 9.44 2.57
N ILE A 40 2.27 9.20 1.30
CA ILE A 40 2.77 7.91 0.82
C ILE A 40 4.12 7.60 1.48
N THR A 41 5.03 8.55 1.52
CA THR A 41 6.34 8.44 2.17
C THR A 41 6.19 8.18 3.68
N TYR A 42 5.26 8.86 4.35
CA TYR A 42 4.95 8.57 5.75
C TYR A 42 4.48 7.13 5.97
N ILE A 43 3.56 6.63 5.14
CA ILE A 43 3.08 5.24 5.19
C ILE A 43 4.24 4.28 4.89
N ALA A 44 5.12 4.59 3.94
CA ALA A 44 6.30 3.81 3.63
C ALA A 44 7.27 3.72 4.82
N GLY A 45 7.50 4.81 5.53
CA GLY A 45 8.27 4.81 6.77
C GLY A 45 7.69 3.90 7.85
N PHE A 46 6.36 3.90 7.98
CA PHE A 46 5.65 2.98 8.87
C PHE A 46 5.77 1.52 8.41
N CYS A 47 5.68 1.26 7.11
CA CYS A 47 5.80 -0.08 6.53
C CYS A 47 7.22 -0.64 6.71
N ALA A 48 8.26 0.18 6.51
CA ALA A 48 9.65 -0.20 6.80
C ALA A 48 9.83 -0.57 8.28
N HIS A 49 9.30 0.25 9.20
CA HIS A 49 9.31 -0.07 10.63
C HIS A 49 8.60 -1.40 10.93
N ALA A 50 7.40 -1.62 10.38
CA ALA A 50 6.64 -2.84 10.58
C ALA A 50 7.34 -4.08 10.02
N ALA A 51 7.99 -3.96 8.86
CA ALA A 51 8.79 -5.03 8.26
C ALA A 51 9.99 -5.39 9.15
N LEU A 52 10.73 -4.39 9.65
CA LEU A 52 11.87 -4.60 10.54
C LEU A 52 11.49 -5.15 11.91
N LYS A 53 10.26 -4.88 12.39
CA LYS A 53 9.74 -5.51 13.61
C LYS A 53 9.52 -7.02 13.43
N LYS A 54 9.11 -7.46 12.23
CA LYS A 54 8.96 -8.88 11.88
C LYS A 54 10.31 -9.53 11.55
N LEU A 55 11.20 -8.76 10.96
CA LEU A 55 12.53 -9.20 10.51
C LEU A 55 13.60 -8.29 11.14
N PRO A 56 13.94 -8.49 12.43
CA PRO A 56 14.93 -7.67 13.11
C PRO A 56 16.33 -7.95 12.56
N CYS A 57 16.72 -7.21 11.53
CA CYS A 57 17.98 -7.36 10.81
C CYS A 57 18.54 -5.99 10.41
N GLU A 58 19.71 -5.65 10.92
CA GLU A 58 20.40 -4.39 10.61
C GLU A 58 20.72 -4.25 9.13
N SER A 59 21.17 -5.32 8.47
CA SER A 59 21.41 -5.31 7.03
C SER A 59 20.12 -5.08 6.22
N CYS A 60 18.99 -5.65 6.64
CA CYS A 60 17.70 -5.31 6.02
C CYS A 60 17.27 -3.87 6.34
N ALA A 61 17.68 -3.30 7.48
CA ALA A 61 17.38 -1.91 7.79
C ALA A 61 18.07 -0.95 6.82
N LEU A 62 19.30 -1.24 6.38
CA LEU A 62 20.00 -0.46 5.34
C LEU A 62 19.25 -0.50 4.01
N ASN A 63 18.67 -1.66 3.65
CA ASN A 63 17.88 -1.80 2.42
C ASN A 63 16.51 -1.10 2.49
N LEU A 64 15.98 -0.88 3.69
CA LEU A 64 14.61 -0.39 3.89
C LEU A 64 14.54 1.07 4.35
N THR A 65 15.60 1.57 4.97
CA THR A 65 15.63 2.90 5.59
C THR A 65 16.88 3.67 5.20
N THR A 66 16.76 4.99 5.19
CA THR A 66 17.89 5.90 4.94
C THR A 66 18.13 6.79 6.15
N GLU A 67 19.40 7.13 6.38
CA GLU A 67 19.79 8.15 7.35
C GLU A 67 19.85 9.55 6.72
N GLU A 68 19.81 9.64 5.39
CA GLU A 68 19.87 10.89 4.62
C GLU A 68 18.49 11.57 4.61
N ARG A 69 18.18 12.27 5.70
CA ARG A 69 16.90 12.97 5.88
C ARG A 69 16.78 14.22 4.99
N GLU A 70 17.91 14.83 4.70
CA GLU A 70 18.02 16.20 4.16
C GLU A 70 17.77 16.29 2.65
N LEU A 71 17.86 15.19 1.91
CA LEU A 71 17.74 15.20 0.44
C LEU A 71 16.28 15.25 -0.06
N GLN A 72 15.29 15.03 0.82
CA GLN A 72 13.86 15.00 0.45
C GLN A 72 12.93 15.66 1.49
N LEU A 73 13.30 16.85 1.99
CA LEU A 73 12.55 17.60 3.02
C LEU A 73 11.04 17.68 2.74
N ASP A 74 10.62 18.06 1.53
CA ASP A 74 9.19 18.20 1.18
C ASP A 74 8.42 16.88 1.27
N ARG A 75 9.05 15.74 0.94
CA ARG A 75 8.43 14.41 1.00
C ARG A 75 8.47 13.83 2.42
N ASN A 76 9.43 14.26 3.23
CA ASN A 76 9.65 13.77 4.58
C ASN A 76 8.91 14.57 5.65
N ILE A 77 8.29 15.70 5.28
CA ILE A 77 7.63 16.64 6.19
C ILE A 77 6.66 15.99 7.18
N LEU A 78 5.91 14.95 6.77
CA LEU A 78 4.99 14.26 7.66
C LEU A 78 5.71 13.31 8.63
N ILE A 79 6.82 12.70 8.22
CA ILE A 79 7.64 11.88 9.13
C ILE A 79 8.24 12.76 10.21
N GLU A 80 8.78 13.93 9.83
CA GLU A 80 9.37 14.88 10.78
C GLU A 80 8.34 15.45 11.76
N ASN A 81 7.17 15.83 11.27
CA ASN A 81 6.17 16.54 12.10
C ASN A 81 5.21 15.63 12.87
N LEU A 82 4.94 14.41 12.40
CA LEU A 82 3.95 13.51 13.01
C LEU A 82 4.55 12.30 13.72
N SER A 83 5.81 11.95 13.44
CA SER A 83 6.45 10.81 14.09
C SER A 83 6.81 11.14 15.54
N ARG A 84 6.45 10.23 16.46
CA ARG A 84 6.95 10.25 17.85
C ARG A 84 8.29 9.50 17.98
N GLY A 85 9.11 9.51 16.93
CA GLY A 85 10.41 8.82 16.85
C GLY A 85 10.37 7.36 16.40
N ALA A 86 9.18 6.78 16.18
CA ALA A 86 9.05 5.38 15.77
C ALA A 86 9.06 5.16 14.25
N VAL A 87 8.53 6.11 13.48
CA VAL A 87 8.47 6.05 12.01
C VAL A 87 9.87 6.31 11.45
N LYS A 88 10.34 5.44 10.56
CA LYS A 88 11.66 5.51 9.92
C LYS A 88 11.59 6.29 8.61
N PHE A 89 12.69 6.86 8.16
CA PHE A 89 12.80 7.44 6.83
C PHE A 89 13.00 6.30 5.82
N PRO A 90 12.06 6.07 4.90
CA PRO A 90 12.11 4.93 4.00
C PRO A 90 13.10 5.14 2.84
N GLN A 91 13.71 4.06 2.35
CA GLN A 91 14.40 4.06 1.05
C GLN A 91 13.40 4.25 -0.10
N PRO A 92 13.83 4.78 -1.27
CA PRO A 92 12.96 4.97 -2.44
C PRO A 92 12.22 3.71 -2.87
N VAL A 93 12.85 2.54 -2.78
CA VAL A 93 12.23 1.26 -3.10
C VAL A 93 11.00 0.96 -2.23
N VAL A 94 11.02 1.34 -0.95
CA VAL A 94 9.89 1.18 -0.03
C VAL A 94 8.78 2.16 -0.38
N VAL A 95 9.13 3.40 -0.73
CA VAL A 95 8.17 4.41 -1.19
C VAL A 95 7.48 3.93 -2.47
N ASN A 96 8.23 3.41 -3.44
CA ASN A 96 7.70 2.84 -4.68
C ASN A 96 6.78 1.64 -4.37
N ALA A 97 7.17 0.74 -3.47
CA ALA A 97 6.35 -0.40 -3.09
C ALA A 97 4.97 0.01 -2.50
N VAL A 98 4.95 1.04 -1.65
CA VAL A 98 3.70 1.59 -1.11
C VAL A 98 2.88 2.32 -2.17
N LEU A 99 3.53 3.15 -3.00
CA LEU A 99 2.88 3.86 -4.11
C LEU A 99 2.18 2.87 -5.06
N GLN A 100 2.89 1.85 -5.53
CA GLN A 100 2.32 0.84 -6.43
C GLN A 100 1.16 0.11 -5.76
N THR A 101 1.30 -0.27 -4.48
CA THR A 101 0.20 -0.90 -3.73
C THR A 101 -1.02 0.01 -3.63
N GLN A 102 -0.84 1.31 -3.44
CA GLN A 102 -1.94 2.26 -3.44
C GLN A 102 -2.61 2.35 -4.82
N LEU A 103 -1.83 2.42 -5.89
CA LEU A 103 -2.35 2.49 -7.26
C LEU A 103 -3.16 1.23 -7.62
N VAL A 104 -2.65 0.04 -7.26
CA VAL A 104 -3.41 -1.22 -7.42
C VAL A 104 -4.72 -1.17 -6.65
N LEU A 105 -4.70 -0.74 -5.38
CA LEU A 105 -5.92 -0.64 -4.58
C LEU A 105 -6.95 0.32 -5.20
N GLU A 106 -6.50 1.41 -5.79
CA GLU A 106 -7.38 2.35 -6.48
C GLU A 106 -8.02 1.72 -7.71
N LYS A 107 -7.25 1.02 -8.55
CA LYS A 107 -7.77 0.27 -9.71
C LYS A 107 -8.76 -0.82 -9.31
N LEU A 108 -8.50 -1.51 -8.20
CA LEU A 108 -9.42 -2.50 -7.63
C LEU A 108 -10.71 -1.87 -7.06
N SER A 109 -10.65 -0.59 -6.71
CA SER A 109 -11.77 0.16 -6.11
C SER A 109 -12.57 0.97 -7.14
N GLU A 110 -12.12 1.03 -8.40
CA GLU A 110 -12.87 1.60 -9.53
C GLU A 110 -14.17 0.81 -9.76
N LYS A 111 -15.19 1.45 -10.35
CA LYS A 111 -16.57 0.91 -10.43
C LYS A 111 -16.62 -0.45 -11.13
N GLU A 112 -15.79 -0.62 -12.13
CA GLU A 112 -15.65 -1.80 -12.98
C GLU A 112 -15.11 -3.00 -12.19
N ASN A 113 -14.29 -2.74 -11.16
CA ASN A 113 -13.60 -3.77 -10.38
C ASN A 113 -14.13 -3.95 -8.95
N ALA A 114 -14.75 -2.91 -8.40
CA ALA A 114 -15.15 -2.84 -7.00
C ALA A 114 -16.02 -4.03 -6.58
N THR A 115 -16.96 -4.45 -7.41
CA THR A 115 -17.90 -5.52 -7.08
C THR A 115 -17.19 -6.85 -6.81
N TRP A 116 -16.32 -7.29 -7.71
CA TRP A 116 -15.60 -8.56 -7.55
C TRP A 116 -14.52 -8.46 -6.49
N PHE A 117 -13.85 -7.31 -6.39
CA PHE A 117 -12.84 -7.07 -5.36
C PHE A 117 -13.47 -7.09 -3.95
N HIS A 118 -14.61 -6.45 -3.75
CA HIS A 118 -15.30 -6.44 -2.46
C HIS A 118 -15.90 -7.80 -2.11
N ALA A 119 -16.32 -8.59 -3.11
CA ALA A 119 -16.81 -9.95 -2.93
C ALA A 119 -15.71 -10.98 -2.64
N ALA A 120 -14.42 -10.63 -2.80
CA ALA A 120 -13.34 -11.58 -2.60
C ALA A 120 -13.22 -12.01 -1.13
N GLY A 121 -12.94 -13.30 -0.89
CA GLY A 121 -12.75 -13.83 0.46
C GLY A 121 -11.48 -13.35 1.16
N ASN A 122 -10.52 -12.78 0.43
CA ASN A 122 -9.27 -12.25 0.99
C ASN A 122 -8.71 -11.10 0.13
N GLN A 123 -9.24 -9.89 0.32
CA GLN A 123 -8.84 -8.68 -0.40
C GLN A 123 -7.37 -8.32 -0.18
N ARG A 124 -6.82 -8.64 0.99
CA ARG A 124 -5.41 -8.39 1.30
C ARG A 124 -4.49 -9.23 0.44
N GLU A 125 -4.78 -10.52 0.34
CA GLU A 125 -3.96 -11.44 -0.46
C GLU A 125 -4.03 -11.06 -1.95
N LEU A 126 -5.22 -10.70 -2.44
CA LEU A 126 -5.38 -10.18 -3.80
C LEU A 126 -4.54 -8.92 -4.05
N LEU A 127 -4.65 -7.93 -3.16
CA LEU A 127 -3.88 -6.70 -3.27
C LEU A 127 -2.38 -6.98 -3.24
N LEU A 128 -1.91 -7.83 -2.32
CA LEU A 128 -0.50 -8.20 -2.21
C LEU A 128 0.00 -8.92 -3.47
N CYS A 129 -0.77 -9.86 -3.99
CA CYS A 129 -0.44 -10.63 -5.19
C CYS A 129 -0.30 -9.71 -6.41
N LEU A 130 -1.26 -8.81 -6.62
CA LEU A 130 -1.24 -7.84 -7.72
C LEU A 130 -0.11 -6.81 -7.54
N SER A 131 0.09 -6.27 -6.34
CA SER A 131 1.21 -5.35 -6.07
C SER A 131 2.56 -5.98 -6.38
N LYS A 132 2.78 -7.24 -5.98
CA LYS A 132 4.01 -7.98 -6.31
C LYS A 132 4.21 -8.10 -7.82
N HIS A 133 3.15 -8.41 -8.55
CA HIS A 133 3.21 -8.52 -10.02
C HIS A 133 3.68 -7.21 -10.67
N PHE A 134 3.13 -6.07 -10.27
CA PHE A 134 3.57 -4.75 -10.78
C PHE A 134 4.97 -4.33 -10.30
N LEU A 135 5.52 -4.97 -9.27
CA LEU A 135 6.84 -4.71 -8.71
C LEU A 135 7.91 -5.76 -9.10
N SER A 136 7.57 -6.77 -9.90
CA SER A 136 8.40 -7.97 -10.14
C SER A 136 9.73 -7.72 -10.88
N ASN A 137 10.05 -6.46 -11.18
CA ASN A 137 11.30 -6.03 -11.83
C ASN A 137 12.19 -5.16 -10.91
N ASN A 138 11.94 -5.09 -9.60
CA ASN A 138 12.77 -4.26 -8.71
C ASN A 138 14.09 -4.96 -8.36
N GLU A 139 15.14 -4.59 -9.08
CA GLU A 139 16.55 -4.92 -8.79
C GLU A 139 17.11 -4.14 -7.58
N ASP A 140 16.31 -3.25 -6.98
CA ASP A 140 16.75 -2.29 -5.97
C ASP A 140 16.97 -2.87 -4.55
N LEU A 141 16.68 -4.16 -4.34
CA LEU A 141 16.88 -4.83 -3.06
C LEU A 141 17.90 -5.96 -3.21
N ASP A 142 18.99 -5.88 -2.44
CA ASP A 142 20.00 -6.92 -2.37
C ASP A 142 19.65 -8.02 -1.35
N VAL A 143 20.20 -9.21 -1.58
CA VAL A 143 20.25 -10.25 -0.55
C VAL A 143 21.07 -9.72 0.62
N CYS A 144 20.47 -9.67 1.80
CA CYS A 144 21.14 -9.07 2.96
C CYS A 144 22.29 -9.97 3.47
N PHE A 145 23.22 -9.42 4.26
CA PHE A 145 24.36 -10.19 4.79
C PHE A 145 23.98 -11.38 5.68
N LYS A 146 22.73 -11.43 6.17
CA LYS A 146 22.17 -12.56 6.92
C LYS A 146 21.42 -13.58 6.03
N GLY A 147 21.45 -13.41 4.71
CA GLY A 147 20.86 -14.33 3.73
C GLY A 147 19.35 -14.14 3.49
N HIS A 148 18.73 -13.04 3.95
CA HIS A 148 17.33 -12.78 3.64
C HIS A 148 17.17 -12.37 2.18
N HIS A 149 16.36 -13.13 1.45
CA HIS A 149 16.06 -12.85 0.05
C HIS A 149 15.24 -11.55 -0.11
N PRO A 150 15.51 -10.74 -1.15
CA PRO A 150 14.76 -9.51 -1.47
C PRO A 150 13.24 -9.71 -1.45
N ASP A 151 12.74 -10.80 -2.04
CA ASP A 151 11.32 -11.13 -2.06
C ASP A 151 10.70 -11.25 -0.67
N THR A 152 11.43 -11.82 0.29
CA THR A 152 10.97 -11.96 1.68
C THR A 152 10.89 -10.61 2.37
N VAL A 153 11.89 -9.76 2.13
CA VAL A 153 11.95 -8.41 2.67
C VAL A 153 10.81 -7.56 2.09
N LEU A 154 10.67 -7.57 0.77
CA LEU A 154 9.62 -6.85 0.05
C LEU A 154 8.23 -7.37 0.41
N HIS A 155 8.03 -8.68 0.56
CA HIS A 155 6.75 -9.24 1.01
C HIS A 155 6.33 -8.65 2.36
N ASN A 156 7.25 -8.51 3.32
CA ASN A 156 6.92 -7.92 4.62
C ASN A 156 6.51 -6.45 4.53
N VAL A 157 7.16 -5.68 3.64
CA VAL A 157 6.78 -4.30 3.33
C VAL A 157 5.39 -4.24 2.72
N LEU A 158 5.15 -5.01 1.65
CA LEU A 158 3.87 -5.06 0.93
C LEU A 158 2.73 -5.54 1.82
N HIS A 159 2.99 -6.50 2.69
CA HIS A 159 1.99 -6.96 3.67
C HIS A 159 1.61 -5.84 4.65
N ALA A 160 2.56 -5.03 5.10
CA ALA A 160 2.26 -3.87 5.96
C ALA A 160 1.50 -2.78 5.18
N ALA A 161 1.90 -2.52 3.93
CA ALA A 161 1.25 -1.57 3.04
C ALA A 161 -0.20 -1.95 2.75
N ALA A 162 -0.45 -3.19 2.32
CA ALA A 162 -1.79 -3.69 2.00
C ALA A 162 -2.73 -3.59 3.21
N ASN A 163 -2.27 -3.99 4.41
CA ASN A 163 -3.06 -3.84 5.63
C ASN A 163 -3.42 -2.37 5.92
N THR A 164 -2.43 -1.48 5.81
CA THR A 164 -2.60 -0.06 6.17
C THR A 164 -3.53 0.64 5.17
N LEU A 165 -3.31 0.42 3.88
CA LEU A 165 -4.09 1.02 2.80
C LEU A 165 -5.54 0.49 2.77
N LEU A 166 -5.76 -0.81 2.97
CA LEU A 166 -7.10 -1.38 3.08
C LEU A 166 -7.86 -0.81 4.29
N LYS A 167 -7.19 -0.70 5.45
CA LYS A 167 -7.79 -0.09 6.63
C LYS A 167 -8.19 1.36 6.35
N ASN A 168 -7.31 2.14 5.73
CA ASN A 168 -7.59 3.53 5.37
C ASN A 168 -8.74 3.63 4.37
N TYR A 169 -8.77 2.76 3.35
CA TYR A 169 -9.84 2.68 2.36
C TYR A 169 -11.20 2.44 3.02
N VAL A 170 -11.30 1.45 3.92
CA VAL A 170 -12.54 1.15 4.63
C VAL A 170 -12.96 2.31 5.53
N ASN A 171 -12.03 2.92 6.25
CA ASN A 171 -12.32 4.07 7.10
C ASN A 171 -12.89 5.24 6.28
N VAL A 172 -12.20 5.65 5.21
CA VAL A 172 -12.66 6.73 4.32
C VAL A 172 -14.05 6.43 3.74
N LYS A 173 -14.30 5.19 3.31
CA LYS A 173 -15.60 4.80 2.76
C LYS A 173 -16.70 4.86 3.84
N THR A 174 -16.38 4.46 5.07
CA THR A 174 -17.31 4.50 6.21
C THR A 174 -17.61 5.93 6.65
N ASP A 175 -16.60 6.79 6.70
CA ASP A 175 -16.74 8.21 7.04
C ASP A 175 -17.62 8.93 6.02
N ASN A 176 -17.40 8.67 4.73
CA ASN A 176 -18.21 9.22 3.64
C ASN A 176 -19.68 8.77 3.71
N LEU A 177 -19.93 7.51 4.06
CA LEU A 177 -21.30 7.00 4.25
C LEU A 177 -21.98 7.66 5.46
N SER A 178 -21.21 7.90 6.52
CA SER A 178 -21.71 8.56 7.74
C SER A 178 -22.04 10.03 7.49
N ALA A 179 -21.18 10.75 6.78
CA ALA A 179 -21.41 12.14 6.38
C ALA A 179 -22.67 12.28 5.51
N LYS A 180 -22.84 11.42 4.49
CA LYS A 180 -24.04 11.41 3.64
C LYS A 180 -25.34 11.20 4.43
N LYS A 181 -25.33 10.28 5.41
CA LYS A 181 -26.50 10.06 6.28
C LYS A 181 -26.85 11.30 7.08
N VAL A 182 -25.86 11.99 7.63
CA VAL A 182 -26.07 13.24 8.37
C VAL A 182 -26.65 14.33 7.46
N GLU A 183 -26.10 14.49 6.25
CA GLU A 183 -26.62 15.45 5.25
C GLU A 183 -28.07 15.15 4.85
N GLU A 184 -28.42 13.88 4.62
CA GLU A 184 -29.77 13.46 4.31
C GLU A 184 -30.75 13.72 5.45
N GLN A 185 -30.34 13.47 6.70
CA GLN A 185 -31.13 13.78 7.88
C GLN A 185 -31.36 15.28 8.02
N GLN A 186 -30.33 16.11 7.83
CA GLN A 186 -30.45 17.56 7.86
C GLN A 186 -31.37 18.08 6.74
N ARG A 187 -31.30 17.50 5.53
CA ARG A 187 -32.18 17.85 4.42
C ARG A 187 -33.64 17.54 4.76
N LYS A 188 -33.94 16.35 5.29
CA LYS A 188 -35.30 15.97 5.72
C LYS A 188 -35.87 16.92 6.77
N LEU A 189 -35.06 17.32 7.74
CA LEU A 189 -35.45 18.30 8.78
C LEU A 189 -35.76 19.69 8.20
N ARG A 190 -35.07 20.11 7.14
CA ARG A 190 -35.32 21.40 6.48
C ARG A 190 -36.58 21.43 5.62
N THR A 191 -36.98 20.28 5.07
CA THR A 191 -38.16 20.14 4.20
C THR A 191 -39.46 19.85 4.95
N LEU A 192 -39.42 19.69 6.28
CA LEU A 192 -40.58 19.49 7.15
C LEU A 192 -41.19 20.82 7.66
N LYS A 193 -40.93 21.94 6.99
CA LYS A 193 -41.52 23.25 7.29
C LYS A 193 -42.68 23.55 6.37
#